data_AF-A0A158RUZ0-F1
#
_entry.id   AF-A0A158RUZ0-F1
#
_cell.length_a   1.000
_cell.length_b   1.000
_cell.length_c   1.000
_cell.angle_alpha   90.00
_cell.angle_beta   90.00
_cell.angle_gamma   90.00
#
_symmetry.space_group_name_H-M   'P 1'
#
loop_
_entity.id
_entity.type
_entity.pdbx_description
1 polymer ?
#
loop_
_entity_poly.entity_id
_entity_poly.type
_entity_poly.pdbx_seq_one_letter_code
_entity_poly.pdbx_strand_id
1 'polypeptide(L)'
;MQEYYFQTIEREERFFIYKNRDEYKEHRKVMESDGFEIKRNMRIEEKVNDLQELRDKYGDIEVHESEDLMGVKGTYFYRVGYYRERLVKKSATL
;
A
#
# COMPACT_ATOMS: atom_id res chain seq x y z
N MET A 1 30.92 13.48 -27.28
CA MET A 1 29.85 12.48 -27.13
C MET A 1 29.25 12.69 -25.75
N GLN A 2 27.99 13.11 -25.63
CA GLN A 2 27.32 13.24 -24.34
C GLN A 2 26.73 11.88 -23.98
N GLU A 3 27.28 11.24 -22.95
CA GLU A 3 26.77 9.97 -22.44
C GLU A 3 25.43 10.21 -21.73
N TYR A 4 24.36 9.67 -22.32
CA TYR A 4 23.04 9.64 -21.70
C TYR A 4 23.06 8.61 -20.57
N TYR A 5 23.06 9.08 -19.32
CA TYR A 5 22.87 8.21 -18.17
C TYR A 5 21.45 7.62 -18.22
N PHE A 6 21.30 6.37 -18.64
CA PHE A 6 20.06 5.62 -18.46
C PHE A 6 19.85 5.40 -16.95
N GLN A 7 19.06 6.26 -16.33
CA GLN A 7 18.63 6.15 -14.95
C GLN A 7 17.56 5.05 -14.87
N THR A 8 17.89 3.91 -14.24
CA THR A 8 16.91 2.84 -14.00
C THR A 8 16.28 3.06 -12.63
N ILE A 9 14.95 3.06 -12.57
CA ILE A 9 14.18 3.15 -11.34
C ILE A 9 13.77 1.74 -10.96
N GLU A 10 14.27 1.23 -9.83
CA GLU A 10 13.73 0.01 -9.21
C GLU A 10 12.51 0.39 -8.37
N ARG A 11 11.41 -0.32 -8.58
CA ARG A 11 10.17 -0.11 -7.83
C ARG A 11 9.83 -1.37 -7.06
N GLU A 12 9.71 -1.23 -5.75
CA GLU A 12 9.23 -2.27 -4.86
C GLU A 12 7.81 -1.93 -4.44
N GLU A 13 6.87 -2.88 -4.54
CA GLU A 13 5.49 -2.73 -4.09
C GLU A 13 5.14 -3.81 -3.06
N ARG A 14 4.48 -3.42 -1.98
CA ARG A 14 4.03 -4.33 -0.91
C ARG A 14 2.60 -4.01 -0.51
N PHE A 15 1.79 -5.04 -0.30
CA PHE A 15 0.40 -4.90 0.13
C PHE A 15 0.23 -5.51 1.51
N PHE A 16 -0.42 -4.77 2.40
CA PHE A 16 -0.73 -5.21 3.75
C PHE A 16 -2.22 -5.04 4.03
N ILE A 17 -2.75 -5.97 4.81
CA ILE A 17 -4.10 -5.91 5.37
C ILE A 17 -3.92 -5.84 6.88
N TYR A 18 -4.61 -4.90 7.52
CA TYR A 18 -4.50 -4.66 8.94
C TYR A 18 -5.77 -5.11 9.65
N LYS A 19 -5.61 -5.68 10.85
CA LYS A 19 -6.74 -6.08 11.68
C LYS A 19 -7.47 -4.89 12.28
N ASN A 20 -6.79 -3.78 12.50
CA ASN A 20 -7.39 -2.56 13.04
C ASN A 20 -6.60 -1.31 12.63
N ARG A 21 -7.19 -0.15 12.93
CA ARG A 21 -6.60 1.15 12.60
C ARG A 21 -5.27 1.39 13.30
N ASP A 22 -5.07 0.87 14.49
CA ASP A 22 -3.88 1.13 15.29
C ASP A 22 -2.68 0.33 14.78
N GLU A 23 -2.88 -0.93 14.41
CA GLU A 23 -1.88 -1.76 13.71
C GLU A 23 -1.40 -1.07 12.42
N TYR A 24 -2.33 -0.51 11.64
CA TYR A 24 -1.99 0.30 10.48
C TYR A 24 -1.10 1.50 10.85
N LYS A 25 -1.46 2.28 11.87
CA LYS A 25 -0.69 3.47 12.27
C LYS A 25 0.71 3.12 12.73
N GLU A 26 0.87 2.03 13.46
CA GLU A 26 2.18 1.55 13.93
C GLU A 26 3.03 1.12 12.74
N HIS A 27 2.50 0.23 11.88
CA HIS A 27 3.25 -0.28 10.74
C HIS A 27 3.55 0.80 9.69
N ARG A 28 2.65 1.78 9.52
CA ARG A 28 2.89 2.93 8.63
C ARG A 28 4.18 3.66 8.99
N LYS A 29 4.45 3.89 10.28
CA LYS A 29 5.69 4.57 10.70
C LYS A 29 6.94 3.78 10.34
N VAL A 30 6.86 2.45 10.48
CA VAL A 30 7.96 1.54 10.10
C VAL A 30 8.20 1.63 8.59
N MET A 31 7.15 1.50 7.79
CA MET A 31 7.23 1.57 6.33
C MET A 31 7.76 2.93 5.84
N GLU A 32 7.26 4.03 6.40
CA GLU A 32 7.76 5.39 6.08
C GLU A 32 9.25 5.53 6.46
N SER A 33 9.68 4.99 7.61
CA SER A 33 11.09 5.00 8.01
C SER A 33 11.98 4.17 7.09
N ASP A 34 11.44 3.10 6.51
CA ASP A 34 12.11 2.27 5.50
C ASP A 34 12.11 2.93 4.12
N GLY A 35 11.50 4.10 3.95
CA GLY A 35 11.44 4.84 2.69
C GLY A 35 10.35 4.35 1.74
N PHE A 36 9.32 3.68 2.25
CA PHE A 36 8.11 3.40 1.51
C PHE A 36 7.10 4.54 1.63
N GLU A 37 6.36 4.79 0.57
CA GLU A 37 5.30 5.78 0.49
C GLU A 37 3.96 5.11 0.16
N ILE A 38 2.86 5.73 0.60
CA ILE A 38 1.50 5.30 0.22
C ILE A 38 1.10 6.09 -1.04
N LYS A 39 0.82 5.43 -2.16
CA LYS A 39 0.26 6.13 -3.33
C LYS A 39 -1.24 6.33 -3.19
N ARG A 40 -1.72 7.50 -3.65
CA ARG A 40 -3.16 7.82 -3.78
C ARG A 40 -3.97 6.82 -4.60
N ASN A 41 -3.37 6.09 -5.54
CA ASN A 41 -4.08 5.08 -6.34
C ASN A 41 -4.22 3.73 -5.64
N MET A 42 -3.42 3.48 -4.59
CA MET A 42 -3.57 2.34 -3.70
C MET A 42 -4.49 2.79 -2.58
N ARG A 43 -5.80 2.55 -2.74
CA ARG A 43 -6.80 2.91 -1.72
C ARG A 43 -6.35 2.36 -0.36
N ILE A 44 -6.51 3.15 0.70
CA ILE A 44 -6.19 2.76 2.10
C ILE A 44 -7.28 1.82 2.65
N GLU A 45 -8.45 1.88 2.05
CA GLU A 45 -9.66 1.20 2.49
C GLU A 45 -10.29 0.48 1.29
N GLU A 46 -10.68 -0.78 1.49
CA GLU A 46 -11.37 -1.58 0.49
C GLU A 46 -12.77 -1.93 0.98
N LYS A 47 -13.74 -1.88 0.06
CA LYS A 47 -15.14 -2.15 0.36
C LYS A 47 -15.32 -3.65 0.63
N VAL A 48 -16.01 -3.95 1.72
CA VAL A 48 -16.42 -5.30 2.08
C VAL A 48 -17.67 -5.66 1.28
N ASN A 49 -17.55 -6.69 0.45
CA ASN A 49 -18.70 -7.28 -0.26
C ASN A 49 -19.31 -8.43 0.54
N ASP A 50 -18.48 -9.23 1.20
CA ASP A 50 -18.88 -10.34 2.06
C ASP A 50 -18.00 -10.36 3.32
N LEU A 51 -18.63 -10.20 4.48
CA LEU A 51 -17.93 -10.15 5.77
C LEU A 51 -17.46 -11.54 6.22
N GLN A 52 -18.19 -12.60 5.86
CA GLN A 52 -17.82 -13.97 6.21
C GLN A 52 -16.59 -14.39 5.39
N GLU A 53 -16.59 -14.12 4.09
CA GLU A 53 -15.44 -14.43 3.22
C GLU A 53 -14.19 -13.66 3.66
N LEU A 54 -14.34 -12.40 4.09
CA LEU A 54 -13.23 -11.60 4.62
C LEU A 54 -12.64 -12.23 5.90
N ARG A 55 -13.51 -12.64 6.83
CA ARG A 55 -13.13 -13.29 8.08
C ARG A 55 -12.44 -14.64 7.83
N ASP A 56 -12.94 -15.41 6.87
CA ASP A 56 -12.35 -16.71 6.53
C ASP A 56 -10.96 -16.55 5.91
N LYS A 57 -10.72 -15.49 5.13
CA LYS A 57 -9.43 -15.23 4.48
C LYS A 57 -8.38 -14.63 5.40
N TYR A 58 -8.76 -13.71 6.27
CA TYR A 58 -7.82 -12.87 7.00
C TYR A 58 -8.03 -12.85 8.52
N GLY A 59 -9.04 -13.55 9.02
CA GLY A 59 -9.38 -13.64 10.44
C GLY A 59 -10.22 -12.45 10.94
N ASP A 60 -10.11 -12.17 12.24
CA ASP A 60 -10.81 -11.05 12.86
C ASP A 60 -10.18 -9.71 12.44
N ILE A 61 -10.76 -9.12 11.38
CA ILE A 61 -10.49 -7.74 10.96
C ILE A 61 -11.62 -6.82 11.46
N GLU A 62 -11.22 -5.66 11.97
CA GLU A 62 -12.08 -4.51 12.23
C GLU A 62 -12.57 -3.92 10.91
N VAL A 63 -13.88 -3.87 10.78
CA VAL A 63 -14.56 -3.20 9.68
C VAL A 63 -15.30 -1.99 10.21
N HIS A 64 -15.39 -0.94 9.41
CA HIS A 64 -16.10 0.29 9.79
C HIS A 64 -16.96 0.80 8.64
N GLU A 65 -18.03 1.54 8.96
CA GLU A 65 -18.80 2.23 7.96
C GLU A 65 -18.02 3.46 7.46
N SER A 66 -17.95 3.63 6.14
CA SER A 66 -17.30 4.77 5.49
C SER A 66 -18.01 5.10 4.18
N GLU A 67 -17.61 6.21 3.57
CA GLU A 67 -18.08 6.65 2.27
C GLU A 67 -16.88 6.75 1.34
N ASP A 68 -16.94 6.13 0.15
CA ASP A 68 -15.85 6.24 -0.82
C ASP A 68 -15.81 7.60 -1.53
N LEU A 69 -14.81 7.79 -2.39
CA LEU A 69 -14.62 9.03 -3.15
C LEU A 69 -15.81 9.40 -4.07
N MET A 70 -16.73 8.46 -4.34
CA MET A 70 -17.92 8.68 -5.16
C MET A 70 -19.17 8.94 -4.30
N GLY A 71 -19.04 9.02 -2.98
CA GLY A 71 -20.18 9.21 -2.08
C GLY A 71 -20.92 7.91 -1.76
N VAL A 72 -20.35 6.74 -2.08
CA VAL A 72 -21.02 5.46 -1.84
C VAL A 72 -20.73 4.98 -0.44
N LYS A 73 -21.77 4.86 0.38
CA LYS A 73 -21.69 4.27 1.72
C LYS A 73 -21.47 2.76 1.65
N GLY A 74 -20.68 2.26 2.59
CA GLY A 74 -20.43 0.83 2.73
C GLY A 74 -19.62 0.50 3.97
N THR A 75 -19.36 -0.78 4.14
CA THR A 75 -18.45 -1.29 5.16
C THR A 75 -17.06 -1.46 4.54
N TYR A 76 -16.02 -1.01 5.23
CA TYR A 76 -14.64 -0.98 4.74
C TYR A 76 -13.66 -1.57 5.76
N PHE A 77 -12.51 -2.02 5.27
CA PHE A 77 -11.37 -2.46 6.08
C PHE A 77 -10.06 -1.87 5.56
N TYR A 78 -9.04 -1.86 6.42
CA TYR A 78 -7.73 -1.29 6.10
C TYR A 78 -6.90 -2.25 5.24
N ARG A 79 -6.74 -1.90 3.97
CA ARG A 79 -5.79 -2.54 3.04
C ARG A 79 -4.95 -1.45 2.43
N VAL A 80 -3.63 -1.53 2.59
CA VAL A 80 -2.72 -0.47 2.13
C VAL A 80 -1.63 -1.04 1.25
N GLY A 81 -1.48 -0.43 0.08
CA GLY A 81 -0.33 -0.64 -0.79
C GLY A 81 0.75 0.40 -0.51
N TYR A 82 1.98 -0.08 -0.31
CA TYR A 82 3.18 0.71 -0.17
C TYR A 82 4.07 0.52 -1.38
N TYR A 83 4.76 1.57 -1.78
CA TYR A 83 5.78 1.45 -2.82
C TYR A 83 7.04 2.21 -2.41
N ARG A 84 8.16 1.78 -2.97
CA ARG A 84 9.44 2.45 -2.83
C ARG A 84 10.12 2.49 -4.19
N GLU A 85 10.58 3.65 -4.58
CA GLU A 85 11.40 3.83 -5.78
C GLU A 85 12.85 4.10 -5.37
N ARG A 86 13.79 3.40 -6.00
CA ARG A 86 15.23 3.62 -5.82
C ARG A 86 15.89 3.86 -7.16
N LEU A 87 16.74 4.87 -7.21
CA LEU A 87 17.58 5.14 -8.36
C LEU A 87 18.76 4.19 -8.35
N VAL A 88 18.88 3.37 -9.40
CA VAL A 88 20.01 2.46 -9.56
C VAL A 88 20.89 2.95 -10.70
N LYS A 89 22.17 3.14 -10.39
CA LYS A 89 23.19 3.46 -11.39
C LYS A 89 23.61 2.15 -12.04
N LYS A 90 23.33 1.98 -13.34
CA LYS A 90 23.98 0.94 -14.13
C LYS A 90 25.47 1.31 -14.21
N SER A 91 26.31 0.61 -13.46
CA SER A 91 27.73 0.56 -13.79
C SER A 91 27.85 -0.20 -15.10
N ALA A 92 28.28 0.49 -16.16
CA ALA A 92 28.69 -0.15 -17.40
C ALA A 92 29.88 -1.05 -17.06
N THR A 93 29.66 -2.36 -17.05
CA THR A 93 30.76 -3.32 -17.02
C THR A 93 31.39 -3.33 -18.40
N LEU A 94 32.67 -2.97 -18.45
CA LEU A 94 33.57 -3.04 -19.61
C LEU A 94 33.53 -4.43 -20.28
#